data_AF-A0A9D8P880-F1
#
_entry.id   AF-A0A9D8P880-F1
#
_cell.length_a   1.000
_cell.length_b   1.000
_cell.length_c   1.000
_cell.angle_alpha   90.00
_cell.angle_beta   90.00
_cell.angle_gamma   90.00
#
_symmetry.space_group_name_H-M   'P 1'
#
loop_
_entity.id
_entity.type
_entity.pdbx_description
1 polymer ?
#
loop_
_entity_poly.entity_id
_entity_poly.type
_entity_poly.pdbx_seq_one_letter_code
_entity_poly.pdbx_strand_id
1 'polypeptide(L)'
;MTARQQAEVITIMKVGQKHGKRYSFPSQKKILSILKSIHGYEISERTLRRDLRDLEENKLLETTHRKRWIPGSGKVFTSNLYKLKKKVFIWLSEIGAMVDGLFRHYRRPKLADNQLPKKQASLMGALASVDNSVEKVEKLPPEQFQHRIRHLIEGLK
;
A
#
# COMPACT_ATOMS: atom_id res chain seq x y z
N MET A 1 7.60 16.74 12.86
CA MET A 1 6.37 16.21 13.50
C MET A 1 6.79 15.25 14.60
N THR A 2 6.36 15.49 15.84
CA THR A 2 6.73 14.66 17.00
C THR A 2 5.95 13.34 17.01
N ALA A 3 6.43 12.31 17.74
CA ALA A 3 5.71 11.03 17.88
C ALA A 3 4.29 11.21 18.44
N ARG A 4 4.10 12.19 19.34
CA ARG A 4 2.79 12.55 19.88
C ARG A 4 1.86 13.14 18.82
N GLN A 5 2.35 14.07 18.02
CA GLN A 5 1.60 14.65 16.90
C GLN A 5 1.22 13.57 15.86
N GLN A 6 2.07 12.57 15.63
CA GLN A 6 1.74 11.42 14.79
C GLN A 6 0.54 10.64 15.35
N ALA A 7 0.53 10.35 16.65
CA ALA A 7 -0.58 9.68 17.33
C ALA A 7 -1.89 10.49 17.26
N GLU A 8 -1.82 11.81 17.38
CA GLU A 8 -2.97 12.71 17.21
C GLU A 8 -3.56 12.62 15.80
N VAL A 9 -2.71 12.70 14.77
CA VAL A 9 -3.11 12.58 13.37
C VAL A 9 -3.75 11.22 13.10
N ILE A 10 -3.14 10.13 13.58
CA ILE A 10 -3.68 8.77 13.45
C ILE A 10 -5.03 8.65 14.15
N THR A 11 -5.17 9.22 15.35
CA THR A 11 -6.42 9.24 16.11
C THR A 11 -7.53 9.94 15.32
N ILE A 12 -7.28 11.14 14.81
CA ILE A 12 -8.24 11.93 14.00
C ILE A 12 -8.63 11.18 12.73
N MET A 13 -7.66 10.54 12.07
CA MET A 13 -7.88 9.73 10.87
C MET A 13 -8.79 8.53 11.18
N LYS A 14 -8.49 7.76 12.24
CA LYS A 14 -9.25 6.58 12.63
C LYS A 14 -10.69 6.92 13.02
N VAL A 15 -10.90 8.04 13.70
CA VAL A 15 -12.25 8.54 13.99
C VAL A 15 -13.01 8.85 12.69
N GLY A 16 -12.37 9.52 11.72
CA GLY A 16 -12.99 9.80 10.41
C GLY A 16 -13.34 8.52 9.65
N GLN A 17 -12.39 7.57 9.60
CA GLN A 17 -12.56 6.25 8.97
C GLN A 17 -13.72 5.46 9.57
N LYS A 18 -13.87 5.46 10.90
CA LYS A 18 -14.98 4.78 11.59
C LYS A 18 -16.34 5.27 11.13
N HIS A 19 -16.45 6.52 10.71
CA HIS A 19 -17.70 7.13 10.23
C HIS A 19 -17.78 7.23 8.70
N GLY A 20 -16.81 6.68 7.95
CA GLY A 20 -16.78 6.76 6.49
C GLY A 20 -16.61 8.19 5.94
N LYS A 21 -16.11 9.12 6.75
CA LYS A 21 -15.99 10.55 6.39
C LYS A 21 -14.53 10.96 6.25
N ARG A 22 -14.25 11.85 5.29
CA ARG A 22 -12.91 12.47 5.08
C ARG A 22 -12.56 13.52 6.13
N TYR A 23 -13.49 13.84 7.01
CA TYR A 23 -13.34 14.76 8.13
C TYR A 23 -13.85 14.08 9.39
N SER A 24 -13.42 14.56 10.54
CA SER A 24 -13.91 14.11 11.84
C SER A 24 -14.17 15.32 12.74
N PHE A 25 -15.08 15.19 13.70
CA PHE A 25 -15.36 16.26 14.67
C PHE A 25 -15.36 15.72 16.12
N PRO A 26 -14.34 14.91 16.52
CA PRO A 26 -14.24 14.47 17.90
C PRO A 26 -14.13 15.67 18.85
N SER A 27 -14.73 15.56 20.03
CA SER A 27 -14.47 16.51 21.11
C SER A 27 -13.01 16.39 21.57
N GLN A 28 -12.43 17.47 22.10
CA GLN A 28 -11.06 17.44 22.61
C GLN A 28 -10.88 16.37 23.70
N LYS A 29 -11.88 16.23 24.59
CA LYS A 29 -11.94 15.14 25.57
C LYS A 29 -11.90 13.75 24.93
N LYS A 30 -12.56 13.56 23.79
CA LYS A 30 -12.54 12.27 23.07
C LYS A 30 -11.16 11.98 22.49
N ILE A 31 -10.48 12.98 21.92
CA ILE A 31 -9.10 12.83 21.42
C ILE A 31 -8.18 12.44 22.59
N LEU A 32 -8.21 13.17 23.71
CA LEU A 32 -7.41 12.87 24.90
C LEU A 32 -7.65 11.45 25.43
N SER A 33 -8.91 11.04 25.50
CA SER A 33 -9.28 9.68 25.93
C SER A 33 -8.69 8.60 25.02
N ILE A 34 -8.69 8.81 23.70
CA ILE A 34 -8.10 7.87 22.74
C ILE A 34 -6.58 7.88 22.84
N LEU A 35 -5.95 9.06 22.96
CA LEU A 35 -4.50 9.19 23.14
C LEU A 35 -4.02 8.46 24.39
N LYS A 36 -4.73 8.58 25.51
CA LYS A 36 -4.40 7.87 26.74
C LYS A 36 -4.57 6.36 26.60
N SER A 37 -5.70 5.90 26.07
CA SER A 37 -6.04 4.47 26.01
C SER A 37 -5.28 3.67 24.96
N ILE A 38 -5.03 4.26 23.78
CA ILE A 38 -4.39 3.55 22.65
C ILE A 38 -2.90 3.83 22.58
N HIS A 39 -2.50 5.08 22.83
CA HIS A 39 -1.12 5.52 22.62
C HIS A 39 -0.35 5.75 23.93
N GLY A 40 -1.00 5.63 25.09
CA GLY A 40 -0.37 5.86 26.39
C GLY A 40 -0.01 7.33 26.66
N TYR A 41 -0.48 8.27 25.84
CA TYR A 41 -0.17 9.69 26.02
C TYR A 41 -1.20 10.36 26.94
N GLU A 42 -0.77 10.66 28.17
CA GLU A 42 -1.53 11.48 29.12
C GLU A 42 -1.09 12.94 29.03
N ILE A 43 -1.88 13.75 28.33
CA ILE A 43 -1.59 15.16 28.10
C ILE A 43 -2.76 16.07 28.49
N SER A 44 -2.43 17.33 28.81
CA SER A 44 -3.44 18.35 29.06
C SER A 44 -4.16 18.79 27.78
N GLU A 45 -5.38 19.30 27.92
CA GLU A 45 -6.13 19.91 26.82
C GLU A 45 -5.37 21.09 26.18
N ARG A 46 -4.62 21.86 26.99
CA ARG A 46 -3.77 22.96 26.50
C ARG A 46 -2.64 22.46 25.61
N THR A 47 -2.02 21.34 25.97
CA THR A 47 -0.96 20.71 25.18
C THR A 47 -1.52 20.23 23.84
N LEU A 48 -2.64 19.49 23.87
CA LEU A 48 -3.33 19.06 22.65
C LEU A 48 -3.68 20.24 21.73
N ARG A 49 -4.21 21.35 22.28
CA ARG A 49 -4.52 22.54 21.47
C ARG A 49 -3.29 23.15 20.81
N ARG A 50 -2.14 23.15 21.48
CA ARG A 50 -0.87 23.63 20.90
C ARG A 50 -0.42 22.68 19.78
N ASP A 51 -0.43 21.38 20.03
CA ASP A 51 -0.02 20.40 19.02
C ASP A 51 -0.92 20.46 17.78
N LEU A 52 -2.24 20.59 17.96
CA LEU A 52 -3.20 20.77 16.85
C LEU A 52 -2.96 22.08 16.08
N ARG A 53 -2.62 23.16 16.78
CA ARG A 53 -2.26 24.43 16.14
C ARG A 53 -0.98 24.29 15.32
N ASP A 54 0.05 23.65 15.87
CA ASP A 54 1.30 23.39 15.16
C ASP A 54 1.05 22.54 13.90
N LEU A 55 0.19 21.52 13.99
CA LEU A 55 -0.21 20.69 12.84
C LEU A 55 -0.96 21.49 11.76
N GLU A 56 -1.78 22.46 12.17
CA GLU A 56 -2.51 23.36 11.27
C GLU A 56 -1.55 24.35 10.58
N GLU A 57 -0.64 24.97 11.32
CA GLU A 57 0.42 25.85 10.81
C GLU A 57 1.32 25.12 9.80
N ASN A 58 1.62 23.84 10.05
CA ASN A 58 2.39 22.98 9.14
C ASN A 58 1.63 22.47 7.91
N LYS A 59 0.37 22.89 7.73
CA LYS A 59 -0.55 22.47 6.65
C LYS A 59 -0.79 20.96 6.61
N LEU A 60 -0.79 20.31 7.77
CA LEU A 60 -1.13 18.88 7.91
C LEU A 60 -2.62 18.69 8.22
N LEU A 61 -3.18 19.63 8.97
CA LEU A 61 -4.56 19.62 9.40
C LEU A 61 -5.24 20.95 9.06
N GLU A 62 -6.57 20.93 8.96
CA GLU A 62 -7.43 22.11 8.83
C GLU A 62 -8.50 22.03 9.92
N THR A 63 -8.65 23.09 10.71
CA THR A 63 -9.67 23.18 11.75
C THR A 63 -10.79 24.11 11.30
N THR A 64 -12.03 23.62 11.29
CA THR A 64 -13.23 24.43 11.02
C THR A 64 -14.12 24.50 12.27
N HIS A 65 -14.35 25.69 12.79
CA HIS A 65 -15.24 25.89 13.92
C HIS A 65 -16.70 25.76 13.51
N ARG A 66 -17.40 24.77 14.07
CA ARG A 66 -18.83 24.58 13.82
C ARG A 66 -19.63 25.48 14.75
N LYS A 67 -20.48 26.30 14.15
CA LYS A 67 -21.43 27.17 14.86
C LYS A 67 -22.85 26.68 14.60
N ARG A 68 -23.68 26.64 15.63
CA ARG A 68 -25.11 26.40 15.53
C ARG A 68 -25.83 27.72 15.76
N TRP A 69 -26.84 27.99 14.95
CA TRP A 69 -27.75 29.11 15.19
C TRP A 69 -28.74 28.73 16.28
N ILE A 70 -28.84 29.56 17.32
CA ILE A 70 -29.85 29.45 18.37
C ILE A 70 -30.76 30.69 18.26
N PRO A 71 -32.08 30.52 18.07
CA PRO A 71 -33.02 31.64 18.09
C PRO A 71 -32.86 32.47 19.38
N GLY A 72 -32.70 33.79 19.26
CA GLY A 72 -32.54 34.71 20.39
C GLY A 72 -31.10 34.92 20.89
N SER A 73 -30.21 33.92 20.80
CA SER A 73 -28.83 34.03 21.30
C SER A 73 -27.76 34.09 20.20
N GLY A 74 -28.14 33.92 18.93
CA GLY A 74 -27.24 34.04 17.79
C GLY A 74 -26.40 32.79 17.51
N LYS A 75 -25.18 32.96 16.96
CA LYS A 75 -24.29 31.85 16.56
C LYS A 75 -23.49 31.35 17.77
N VAL A 76 -23.81 30.16 18.27
CA VAL A 76 -23.11 29.50 19.37
C VAL A 76 -22.13 28.45 18.84
N PHE A 77 -20.91 28.46 19.38
CA PHE A 77 -19.90 27.46 19.05
C PHE A 77 -20.30 26.07 19.57
N THR A 78 -20.11 25.03 18.76
CA THR A 78 -20.50 23.65 19.10
C THR A 78 -19.29 22.74 19.21
N SER A 79 -18.52 22.61 18.13
CA SER A 79 -17.36 21.72 18.08
C SER A 79 -16.38 22.17 17.00
N ASN A 80 -15.17 21.63 17.05
CA ASN A 80 -14.24 21.74 15.94
C ASN A 80 -14.44 20.57 14.98
N LEU A 81 -14.32 20.85 13.69
CA LEU A 81 -14.20 19.87 12.62
C LEU A 81 -12.75 19.86 12.19
N TYR A 82 -12.17 18.67 12.17
CA TYR A 82 -10.79 18.41 11.79
C TYR A 82 -10.77 17.70 10.44
N LYS A 83 -10.04 18.26 9.48
CA LYS A 83 -9.85 17.68 8.15
C LYS A 83 -8.36 17.51 7.89
N LEU A 84 -7.96 16.29 7.55
CA LEU A 84 -6.58 15.98 7.21
C LEU A 84 -6.29 16.43 5.77
N LYS A 85 -5.15 17.12 5.59
CA LYS A 85 -4.72 17.60 4.26
C LYS A 85 -3.96 16.51 3.50
N LYS A 86 -3.83 16.68 2.18
CA LYS A 86 -3.09 15.76 1.29
C LYS A 86 -1.68 15.43 1.80
N LYS A 87 -0.99 16.41 2.41
CA LYS A 87 0.37 16.26 2.96
C LYS A 87 0.49 15.14 3.99
N VAL A 88 -0.54 14.92 4.81
CA VAL A 88 -0.57 13.81 5.78
C VAL A 88 -0.56 12.45 5.08
N PHE A 89 -1.32 12.32 3.98
CA PHE A 89 -1.40 11.06 3.24
C PHE A 89 -0.10 10.74 2.49
N ILE A 90 0.58 11.77 1.98
CA ILE A 90 1.93 11.61 1.39
C ILE A 90 2.88 11.07 2.47
N TRP A 91 2.93 11.72 3.62
CA TRP A 91 3.76 11.28 4.75
C TRP A 91 3.44 9.84 5.21
N LEU A 92 2.15 9.48 5.30
CA LEU A 92 1.74 8.10 5.63
C LEU A 92 2.19 7.09 4.57
N SER A 93 2.15 7.47 3.28
CA SER A 93 2.60 6.60 2.19
C SER A 93 4.10 6.38 2.19
N GLU A 94 4.89 7.39 2.57
CA GLU A 94 6.34 7.28 2.74
C GLU A 94 6.69 6.30 3.86
N ILE A 95 5.98 6.39 5.00
CA ILE A 95 6.13 5.43 6.09
C ILE A 95 5.73 4.02 5.65
N GLY A 96 4.60 3.91 4.95
CA GLY A 96 4.16 2.63 4.39
C GLY A 96 5.22 2.00 3.50
N ALA A 97 5.84 2.78 2.61
CA ALA A 97 6.91 2.33 1.72
C ALA A 97 8.18 1.91 2.48
N MET A 98 8.55 2.65 3.52
CA MET A 98 9.68 2.29 4.39
C MET A 98 9.44 0.96 5.12
N VAL A 99 8.25 0.80 5.68
CA VAL A 99 7.83 -0.42 6.38
C VAL A 99 7.76 -1.59 5.41
N ASP A 100 7.18 -1.40 4.23
CA ASP A 100 7.16 -2.42 3.17
C ASP A 100 8.58 -2.81 2.74
N GLY A 101 9.50 -1.85 2.62
CA GLY A 101 10.91 -2.09 2.32
C GLY A 101 11.57 -2.98 3.36
N LEU A 102 11.34 -2.70 4.65
CA LEU A 102 11.86 -3.51 5.75
C LEU A 102 11.29 -4.93 5.71
N PHE A 103 9.99 -5.07 5.50
CA PHE A 103 9.34 -6.38 5.44
C PHE A 103 9.64 -7.16 4.16
N ARG A 104 9.97 -6.50 3.04
CA ARG A 104 10.43 -7.18 1.82
C ARG A 104 11.69 -8.01 2.08
N HIS A 105 12.58 -7.54 2.95
CA HIS A 105 13.76 -8.30 3.34
C HIS A 105 13.40 -9.61 4.07
N TYR A 106 12.35 -9.58 4.90
CA TYR A 106 11.87 -10.75 5.65
C TYR A 106 10.80 -11.57 4.90
N ARG A 107 10.34 -11.08 3.74
CA ARG A 107 9.32 -11.76 2.95
C ARG A 107 9.99 -12.92 2.22
N ARG A 108 9.59 -14.15 2.56
CA ARG A 108 10.01 -15.34 1.79
C ARG A 108 9.67 -15.11 0.31
N PRO A 109 10.61 -15.37 -0.62
CA PRO A 109 10.33 -15.27 -2.04
C PRO A 109 9.11 -16.14 -2.35
N LYS A 110 8.22 -15.65 -3.21
CA LYS A 110 7.03 -16.43 -3.58
C LYS A 110 7.54 -17.68 -4.30
N LEU A 111 6.93 -18.84 -4.05
CA LEU A 111 7.30 -20.10 -4.72
C LEU A 111 7.35 -19.98 -6.25
N ALA A 112 6.58 -19.05 -6.83
CA ALA A 112 6.58 -18.71 -8.25
C ALA A 112 7.92 -18.13 -8.76
N ASP A 113 8.65 -17.37 -7.93
CA ASP A 113 9.93 -16.76 -8.32
C ASP A 113 11.01 -17.85 -8.55
N ASN A 114 10.89 -18.98 -7.85
CA ASN A 114 11.76 -20.15 -8.04
C ASN A 114 11.39 -21.00 -9.27
N GLN A 115 10.23 -20.78 -9.90
CA GLN A 115 9.82 -21.53 -11.09
C GLN A 115 10.33 -20.91 -12.40
N LEU A 116 10.62 -19.61 -12.42
CA LEU A 116 11.18 -18.90 -13.58
C LEU A 116 12.52 -19.49 -14.05
N PRO A 117 13.54 -19.67 -13.18
CA PRO A 117 14.80 -20.27 -13.61
C PRO A 117 14.66 -21.73 -14.04
N LYS A 118 13.74 -22.49 -13.43
CA LYS A 118 13.47 -23.88 -13.85
C LYS A 118 12.82 -23.96 -15.23
N LYS A 119 11.86 -23.07 -15.53
CA LYS A 119 11.24 -23.00 -16.86
C LYS A 119 12.22 -22.56 -17.94
N GLN A 120 13.08 -21.58 -17.64
CA GLN A 120 14.13 -21.14 -18.56
C GLN A 120 15.17 -22.25 -18.80
N ALA A 121 15.59 -22.96 -17.76
CA ALA A 121 16.49 -24.10 -17.90
C ALA A 121 15.86 -25.25 -18.72
N SER A 122 14.58 -25.55 -18.52
CA SER A 122 13.88 -26.55 -19.33
C SER A 122 13.71 -26.13 -20.80
N LEU A 123 13.47 -24.84 -21.06
CA LEU A 123 13.39 -24.31 -22.43
C LEU A 123 14.75 -24.35 -23.13
N MET A 124 15.82 -23.95 -22.45
CA MET A 124 17.18 -24.02 -22.98
C MET A 124 17.62 -25.47 -23.25
N GLY A 125 17.28 -26.40 -22.35
CA GLY A 125 17.52 -27.83 -22.56
C GLY A 125 16.73 -28.39 -23.74
N ALA A 126 15.47 -27.98 -23.91
CA ALA A 126 14.65 -28.39 -25.05
C ALA A 126 15.22 -27.86 -26.37
N LEU A 127 15.62 -26.58 -26.43
CA LEU A 127 16.24 -25.99 -27.63
C LEU A 127 17.55 -26.69 -28.01
N ALA A 128 18.42 -26.97 -27.04
CA ALA A 128 19.66 -27.71 -27.29
C ALA A 128 19.41 -29.14 -27.77
N SER A 129 18.30 -29.78 -27.37
CA SER A 129 17.92 -31.10 -27.89
C SER A 129 17.39 -31.05 -29.32
N VAL A 130 16.72 -29.96 -29.70
CA VAL A 130 16.21 -29.73 -31.05
C VAL A 130 17.38 -29.47 -32.00
N ASP A 131 18.33 -28.62 -31.62
CA ASP A 131 19.51 -28.32 -32.45
C ASP A 131 20.34 -29.58 -32.74
N ASN A 132 20.57 -30.43 -31.73
CA ASN A 132 21.23 -31.73 -31.93
C ASN A 132 20.45 -32.70 -32.84
N SER A 133 19.11 -32.59 -32.85
CA SER A 133 18.25 -33.41 -33.71
C SER A 133 18.28 -32.90 -35.16
N VAL A 134 18.29 -31.59 -35.36
CA VAL A 134 18.40 -30.94 -36.68
C VAL A 134 19.76 -31.24 -37.31
N GLU A 135 20.85 -31.16 -36.54
CA GLU A 135 22.20 -31.46 -37.04
C GLU A 135 22.37 -32.94 -37.42
N LYS A 136 21.68 -33.86 -36.73
CA LYS A 136 21.60 -35.28 -37.11
C LYS A 136 20.77 -35.51 -38.37
N VAL A 137 19.76 -34.67 -38.60
CA VAL A 137 18.90 -34.75 -39.81
C VAL A 137 19.64 -34.22 -41.03
N GLU A 138 20.46 -33.19 -40.87
CA GLU A 138 21.25 -32.57 -41.95
C GLU A 138 22.39 -33.48 -42.46
N LYS A 139 22.84 -34.45 -41.67
CA LYS A 139 23.87 -35.44 -42.05
C LYS A 139 23.30 -36.71 -42.73
N LEU A 140 21.99 -36.79 -42.96
CA LEU A 140 21.39 -37.95 -43.64
C LEU A 140 21.48 -37.81 -45.16
N PRO A 141 21.89 -38.87 -45.89
CA PRO A 141 21.89 -38.87 -47.34
C PRO A 141 20.47 -38.63 -47.88
N PRO A 142 20.32 -37.90 -49.00
CA PRO A 142 19.04 -37.36 -49.47
C PRO A 142 17.96 -38.43 -49.74
N GLU A 143 18.36 -39.66 -50.01
CA GLU A 143 17.45 -40.78 -50.26
C GLU A 143 16.69 -41.24 -49.00
N GLN A 144 17.32 -41.18 -47.83
CA GLN A 144 16.68 -41.60 -46.57
C GLN A 144 15.73 -40.54 -46.03
N PHE A 145 15.93 -39.28 -46.39
CA PHE A 145 15.09 -38.16 -45.95
C PHE A 145 13.68 -38.25 -46.55
N GLN A 146 13.58 -38.58 -47.83
CA GLN A 146 12.28 -38.70 -48.51
C GLN A 146 11.42 -39.87 -47.98
N HIS A 147 12.04 -40.98 -47.60
CA HIS A 147 11.34 -42.13 -47.02
C HIS A 147 10.74 -41.80 -45.64
N ARG A 148 11.43 -40.95 -44.86
CA ARG A 148 10.97 -40.53 -43.52
C ARG A 148 9.80 -39.55 -43.58
N ILE A 149 9.80 -38.64 -44.56
CA ILE A 149 8.69 -37.70 -44.79
C ILE A 149 7.40 -38.43 -45.18
N ARG A 150 7.47 -39.45 -46.06
CA ARG A 150 6.28 -40.25 -46.43
C ARG A 150 5.62 -40.91 -45.22
N HIS A 151 6.42 -41.52 -44.35
CA HIS A 151 5.92 -42.22 -43.16
C HIS A 151 5.24 -41.28 -42.14
N LEU A 152 5.73 -40.04 -42.01
CA LEU A 152 5.13 -39.02 -41.14
C LEU A 152 3.79 -38.50 -41.69
N ILE A 153 3.67 -38.32 -43.00
CA ILE A 153 2.43 -37.86 -43.65
C ILE A 153 1.34 -38.95 -43.58
N GLU A 154 1.71 -40.23 -43.65
CA GLU A 154 0.77 -41.34 -43.54
C GLU A 154 0.27 -41.59 -42.11
N GLY A 155 1.09 -41.31 -41.08
CA GLY A 155 0.68 -41.48 -39.68
C GLY A 155 -0.20 -40.36 -39.10
N LEU A 156 -0.46 -39.29 -39.87
CA LEU A 156 -1.31 -38.15 -39.48
C LEU A 156 -2.75 -38.24 -40.02
N LYS A 157 -3.07 -39.30 -40.78
CA LYS A 157 -4.43 -39.64 -41.21
C LYS A 157 -5.07 -40.66 -40.29
#